data_AF-A0A4P5W0N3-F1
#
_entry.id   AF-A0A4P5W0N3-F1
#
_cell.length_a   1.000
_cell.length_b   1.000
_cell.length_c   1.000
_cell.angle_alpha   90.00
_cell.angle_beta   90.00
_cell.angle_gamma   90.00
#
_symmetry.space_group_name_H-M   'P 1'
#
loop_
_entity.id
_entity.type
_entity.pdbx_description
1 polymer ?
#
loop_
_entity_poly.entity_id
_entity_poly.type
_entity_poly.pdbx_seq_one_letter_code
_entity_poly.pdbx_strand_id
1 'polypeptide(L)'
;MEAELAVAEEHVVPGSDVVVDFSALTVDVQGHPIDAALDIDQAALFAFRGLEPLEIRDRLVNNELAQSDIAGWLTAFPQGTSVALSEFGTMGNKLDAPHYFVAGTTWMVALQANEGRTASSLLFLVPDARTEVDAVSMLNETSHIDA
;
A
#
# COMPACT_ATOMS: atom_id res chain seq x y z
N MET A 1 -1.98 13.43 23.46
CA MET A 1 -2.27 13.50 22.02
C MET A 1 -1.81 12.16 21.49
N GLU A 2 -2.76 11.31 21.16
CA GLU A 2 -2.49 10.01 20.53
C GLU A 2 -2.45 10.29 19.04
N ALA A 3 -1.36 9.89 18.38
CA ALA A 3 -1.24 10.07 16.94
C ALA A 3 -2.21 9.14 16.23
N GLU A 4 -3.02 9.65 15.31
CA GLU A 4 -3.95 8.87 14.50
C GLU A 4 -3.34 8.65 13.11
N LEU A 5 -3.21 7.40 12.68
CA LEU A 5 -2.78 7.09 11.32
C LEU A 5 -4.02 6.98 10.43
N ALA A 6 -4.19 7.91 9.50
CA ALA A 6 -5.20 7.85 8.45
C ALA A 6 -4.65 7.10 7.23
N VAL A 7 -5.27 5.97 6.88
CA VAL A 7 -4.94 5.16 5.69
C VAL A 7 -6.23 4.80 4.98
N ALA A 8 -6.31 5.04 3.67
CA ALA A 8 -7.43 4.60 2.84
C ALA A 8 -7.51 3.07 2.77
N GLU A 9 -8.73 2.60 2.58
CA GLU A 9 -9.07 1.24 2.20
C GLU A 9 -9.82 1.29 0.88
N GLU A 10 -9.32 0.58 -0.12
CA GLU A 10 -9.95 0.48 -1.43
C GLU A 10 -10.37 -0.96 -1.72
N HIS A 11 -11.66 -1.14 -1.99
CA HIS A 11 -12.21 -2.42 -2.41
C HIS A 11 -12.01 -2.62 -3.91
N VAL A 12 -11.18 -3.59 -4.25
CA VAL A 12 -10.73 -3.83 -5.63
C VAL A 12 -11.08 -5.23 -6.12
N VAL A 13 -11.20 -5.40 -7.43
CA VAL A 13 -11.63 -6.65 -8.04
C VAL A 13 -10.57 -7.74 -7.81
N PRO A 14 -10.91 -8.91 -7.21
CA PRO A 14 -9.96 -9.97 -6.96
C PRO A 14 -9.37 -10.52 -8.25
N GLY A 15 -8.12 -10.96 -8.16
CA GLY A 15 -7.38 -11.57 -9.26
C GLY A 15 -7.01 -10.62 -10.39
N SER A 16 -7.30 -9.32 -10.26
CA SER A 16 -6.95 -8.32 -11.25
C SER A 16 -5.55 -7.75 -11.01
N ASP A 17 -4.97 -7.20 -12.08
CA ASP A 17 -3.70 -6.49 -12.02
C ASP A 17 -3.95 -5.03 -11.61
N VAL A 18 -4.27 -4.82 -10.34
CA VAL A 18 -4.66 -3.49 -9.84
C VAL A 18 -3.53 -2.49 -10.07
N VAL A 19 -3.87 -1.33 -10.65
CA VAL A 19 -2.94 -0.22 -10.83
C VAL A 19 -3.11 0.78 -9.70
N VAL A 20 -2.03 1.06 -8.99
CA VAL A 20 -1.98 2.10 -7.96
C VAL A 20 -1.35 3.36 -8.57
N ASP A 21 -2.13 4.42 -8.71
CA ASP A 21 -1.66 5.75 -9.11
C ASP A 21 -1.42 6.63 -7.88
N PHE A 22 -0.26 7.22 -7.79
CA PHE A 22 0.16 8.11 -6.72
C PHE A 22 0.61 9.48 -7.25
N SER A 23 0.20 9.82 -8.49
CA SER A 23 0.48 11.11 -9.12
C SER A 23 -0.03 12.32 -8.35
N ALA A 24 -1.07 12.15 -7.54
CA ALA A 24 -1.70 13.22 -6.77
C ALA A 24 -1.00 13.51 -5.42
N LEU A 25 -0.01 12.70 -5.02
CA LEU A 25 0.70 12.92 -3.76
C LEU A 25 1.64 14.13 -3.86
N THR A 26 1.47 15.05 -2.92
CA THR A 26 2.30 16.28 -2.82
C THR A 26 2.98 16.44 -1.46
N VAL A 27 2.56 15.65 -0.46
CA VAL A 27 3.21 15.55 0.86
C VAL A 27 3.38 14.08 1.29
N ASP A 28 4.35 13.80 2.16
CA ASP A 28 4.52 12.52 2.82
C ASP A 28 3.55 12.36 4.02
N VAL A 29 3.56 11.18 4.64
CA VAL A 29 2.73 10.84 5.79
C VAL A 29 2.96 11.75 7.01
N GLN A 30 4.10 12.45 7.07
CA GLN A 30 4.47 13.40 8.13
C GLN A 30 4.14 14.86 7.74
N GLY A 31 3.57 15.08 6.55
CA GLY A 31 3.22 16.40 6.01
C GLY A 31 4.37 17.13 5.34
N HIS A 32 5.53 16.50 5.10
CA HIS A 32 6.62 17.13 4.36
C HIS A 32 6.33 17.10 2.86
N PRO A 33 6.63 18.17 2.11
CA PRO A 33 6.47 18.17 0.66
C PRO A 33 7.28 17.07 -0.03
N ILE A 34 6.68 16.44 -1.05
CA ILE A 34 7.33 15.47 -1.95
C ILE A 34 6.92 15.73 -3.41
N ASP A 35 7.78 15.34 -4.34
CA ASP A 35 7.46 15.15 -5.75
C ASP A 35 7.29 13.64 -6.01
N ALA A 36 6.06 13.20 -6.23
CA ALA A 36 5.76 11.78 -6.41
C ALA A 36 6.52 11.11 -7.56
N ALA A 37 6.91 11.85 -8.61
CA ALA A 37 7.61 11.29 -9.77
C ALA A 37 9.11 11.18 -9.57
N LEU A 38 9.69 12.01 -8.68
CA LEU A 38 11.13 12.09 -8.45
C LEU A 38 11.54 11.41 -7.15
N ASP A 39 10.71 11.53 -6.11
CA ASP A 39 11.08 11.12 -4.76
C ASP A 39 10.70 9.67 -4.49
N ILE A 40 9.56 9.18 -5.01
CA ILE A 40 9.11 7.79 -4.81
C ILE A 40 9.84 6.87 -5.79
N ASP A 41 10.72 6.02 -5.26
CA ASP A 41 11.53 5.08 -6.04
C ASP A 41 11.24 3.61 -5.73
N GLN A 42 10.51 3.35 -4.64
CA GLN A 42 10.16 2.00 -4.23
C GLN A 42 8.73 1.92 -3.70
N ALA A 43 8.03 0.85 -4.06
CA ALA A 43 6.77 0.44 -3.47
C ALA A 43 6.96 -0.93 -2.81
N ALA A 44 6.52 -1.06 -1.56
CA ALA A 44 6.41 -2.34 -0.86
C ALA A 44 4.94 -2.77 -0.82
N LEU A 45 4.71 -4.06 -1.03
CA LEU A 45 3.40 -4.68 -0.96
C LEU A 45 3.43 -5.77 0.12
N PHE A 46 2.61 -5.61 1.14
CA PHE A 46 2.49 -6.53 2.26
C PHE A 46 1.15 -7.25 2.19
N ALA A 47 1.18 -8.57 2.32
CA ALA A 47 -0.01 -9.40 2.42
C ALA A 47 -0.26 -9.81 3.86
N PHE A 48 -1.50 -9.72 4.32
CA PHE A 48 -1.94 -10.13 5.65
C PHE A 48 -3.03 -11.20 5.52
N ARG A 49 -2.97 -12.21 6.38
CA ARG A 49 -3.97 -13.28 6.43
C ARG A 49 -4.82 -13.14 7.68
N GLY A 50 -6.13 -12.97 7.49
CA GLY A 50 -7.09 -12.92 8.59
C GLY A 50 -7.00 -11.68 9.47
N LEU A 51 -6.34 -10.61 8.99
CA LEU A 51 -6.37 -9.28 9.60
C LEU A 51 -7.09 -8.33 8.66
N GLU A 52 -8.05 -7.60 9.21
CA GLU A 52 -8.76 -6.53 8.50
C GLU A 52 -7.92 -5.24 8.49
N PRO A 53 -8.12 -4.31 7.53
CA PRO A 53 -7.38 -3.04 7.45
C PRO A 53 -7.35 -2.26 8.76
N LEU A 54 -8.51 -2.15 9.43
CA LEU A 54 -8.63 -1.48 10.73
C LEU A 54 -7.75 -2.12 11.80
N GLU A 55 -7.70 -3.45 11.86
CA GLU A 55 -6.86 -4.17 12.83
C GLU A 55 -5.37 -3.98 12.55
N ILE A 56 -4.97 -4.00 11.27
CA ILE A 56 -3.57 -3.75 10.87
C ILE A 56 -3.19 -2.32 11.25
N ARG A 57 -4.05 -1.35 10.98
CA ARG A 57 -3.85 0.06 11.32
C ARG A 57 -3.69 0.25 12.83
N ASP A 58 -4.59 -0.31 13.63
CA ASP A 58 -4.54 -0.20 15.09
C ASP A 58 -3.26 -0.84 15.65
N ARG A 59 -2.85 -2.00 15.10
CA ARG A 59 -1.57 -2.64 15.48
C ARG A 59 -0.35 -1.83 15.03
N LEU A 60 -0.39 -1.16 13.88
CA LEU A 60 0.70 -0.28 13.42
C LEU A 60 0.88 0.91 14.38
N VAL A 61 -0.23 1.61 14.72
CA VAL A 61 -0.20 2.77 15.63
C VAL A 61 0.33 2.39 17.02
N ASN A 62 -0.06 1.20 17.51
CA ASN A 62 0.36 0.72 18.83
C ASN A 62 1.74 0.02 18.84
N ASN A 63 2.44 -0.07 17.69
CA ASN A 63 3.68 -0.85 17.52
C ASN A 63 3.53 -2.34 17.89
N GLU A 64 2.36 -2.92 17.64
CA GLU A 64 2.01 -4.31 17.91
C GLU A 64 2.01 -5.18 16.65
N LEU A 65 2.14 -4.58 15.46
CA LEU A 65 2.21 -5.34 14.22
C LEU A 65 3.57 -6.05 14.12
N ALA A 66 3.57 -7.37 14.21
CA ALA A 66 4.78 -8.18 14.17
C ALA A 66 5.09 -8.63 12.74
N GLN A 67 6.37 -8.91 12.45
CA GLN A 67 6.76 -9.50 11.16
C GLN A 67 6.05 -10.85 10.90
N SER A 68 5.72 -11.60 11.96
CA SER A 68 4.97 -12.86 11.86
C SER A 68 3.52 -12.68 11.38
N ASP A 69 2.97 -11.46 11.45
CA ASP A 69 1.64 -11.14 10.95
C ASP A 69 1.64 -10.95 9.40
N ILE A 70 2.83 -10.70 8.82
CA ILE A 70 3.01 -10.49 7.38
C ILE A 70 3.14 -11.86 6.69
N ALA A 71 2.15 -12.20 5.88
CA ALA A 71 2.12 -13.45 5.12
C ALA A 71 2.96 -13.40 3.84
N GLY A 72 3.22 -12.19 3.32
CA GLY A 72 4.03 -11.98 2.13
C GLY A 72 4.54 -10.54 2.06
N TRP A 73 5.73 -10.38 1.50
CA TRP A 73 6.33 -9.07 1.24
C TRP A 73 6.97 -9.09 -0.15
N LEU A 74 6.53 -8.17 -0.99
CA LEU A 74 7.02 -7.98 -2.35
C LEU A 74 7.41 -6.52 -2.56
N THR A 75 8.27 -6.26 -3.54
CA THR A 75 8.67 -4.90 -3.89
C THR A 75 8.58 -4.64 -5.39
N ALA A 76 8.36 -3.38 -5.72
CA ALA A 76 8.43 -2.84 -7.07
C ALA A 76 9.22 -1.53 -7.04
N PHE A 77 9.81 -1.18 -8.18
CA PHE A 77 10.57 0.06 -8.38
C PHE A 77 9.90 0.83 -9.53
N PRO A 78 8.86 1.63 -9.23
CA PRO A 78 8.07 2.30 -10.26
C PRO A 78 8.94 3.21 -11.14
N GLN A 79 8.62 3.27 -12.43
CA GLN A 79 9.23 4.20 -13.40
C GLN A 79 8.21 5.30 -13.74
N GLY A 80 7.78 6.06 -12.73
CA GLY A 80 6.74 7.08 -12.86
C GLY A 80 5.89 7.16 -11.60
N THR A 81 4.65 7.61 -11.75
CA THR A 81 3.73 7.84 -10.64
C THR A 81 2.71 6.73 -10.44
N SER A 82 2.93 5.55 -11.03
CA SER A 82 2.02 4.42 -10.92
C SER A 82 2.76 3.10 -10.84
N VAL A 83 2.13 2.10 -10.23
CA VAL A 83 2.64 0.73 -10.17
C VAL A 83 1.50 -0.28 -10.24
N ALA A 84 1.62 -1.29 -11.10
CA ALA A 84 0.67 -2.40 -11.17
C ALA A 84 1.08 -3.56 -10.24
N LEU A 85 0.11 -4.35 -9.75
CA LEU A 85 0.38 -5.51 -8.90
C LEU A 85 1.36 -6.52 -9.53
N SER A 86 1.28 -6.73 -10.84
CA SER A 86 2.16 -7.60 -11.62
C SER A 86 3.61 -7.12 -11.66
N GLU A 87 3.88 -5.86 -11.31
CA GLU A 87 5.23 -5.32 -11.20
C GLU A 87 5.89 -5.69 -9.86
N PHE A 88 5.10 -6.03 -8.84
CA PHE A 88 5.64 -6.46 -7.55
C PHE A 88 6.25 -7.85 -7.65
N GLY A 89 7.37 -8.04 -6.97
CA GLY A 89 8.04 -9.33 -6.96
C GLY A 89 9.12 -9.45 -5.89
N THR A 90 9.73 -10.63 -5.86
CA THR A 90 10.92 -10.90 -5.06
C THR A 90 11.84 -11.87 -5.79
N MET A 91 13.14 -11.58 -5.77
CA MET A 91 14.18 -12.41 -6.40
C MET A 91 13.87 -12.80 -7.86
N GLY A 92 13.27 -11.89 -8.63
CA GLY A 92 12.91 -12.10 -10.04
C GLY A 92 11.57 -12.79 -10.30
N ASN A 93 10.87 -13.26 -9.25
CA ASN A 93 9.51 -13.78 -9.37
C ASN A 93 8.51 -12.65 -9.18
N LYS A 94 7.58 -12.50 -10.12
CA LYS A 94 6.50 -11.51 -10.03
C LYS A 94 5.26 -12.10 -9.35
N LEU A 95 4.43 -11.23 -8.79
CA LEU A 95 3.13 -11.59 -8.25
C LEU A 95 2.22 -12.11 -9.37
N ASP A 96 1.70 -13.33 -9.19
CA ASP A 96 0.59 -13.85 -10.01
C ASP A 96 -0.73 -13.39 -9.35
N ALA A 97 -1.15 -12.17 -9.67
CA ALA A 97 -2.34 -11.56 -9.06
C ALA A 97 -3.61 -12.43 -9.23
N PRO A 98 -3.91 -13.02 -10.41
CA PRO A 98 -5.01 -13.97 -10.57
C PRO A 98 -5.05 -15.12 -9.56
N HIS A 99 -3.89 -15.57 -9.09
CA HIS A 99 -3.80 -16.68 -8.14
C HIS A 99 -3.75 -16.24 -6.67
N TYR A 100 -3.04 -15.16 -6.37
CA TYR A 100 -2.72 -14.77 -4.99
C TYR A 100 -3.55 -13.59 -4.45
N PHE A 101 -4.04 -12.70 -5.32
CA PHE A 101 -4.79 -11.50 -4.94
C PHE A 101 -6.30 -11.81 -4.81
N VAL A 102 -6.66 -12.63 -3.82
CA VAL A 102 -8.00 -13.23 -3.69
C VAL A 102 -8.82 -12.63 -2.55
N ALA A 103 -10.14 -12.75 -2.63
CA ALA A 103 -11.05 -12.27 -1.59
C ALA A 103 -10.75 -12.87 -0.20
N GLY A 104 -10.91 -12.05 0.85
CA GLY A 104 -10.59 -12.42 2.23
C GLY A 104 -9.10 -12.33 2.59
N THR A 105 -8.29 -11.69 1.74
CA THR A 105 -6.93 -11.25 2.07
C THR A 105 -6.90 -9.73 2.17
N THR A 106 -6.01 -9.19 3.00
CA THR A 106 -5.79 -7.75 3.07
C THR A 106 -4.38 -7.46 2.58
N TRP A 107 -4.25 -6.48 1.71
CA TRP A 107 -2.97 -6.05 1.17
C TRP A 107 -2.71 -4.60 1.55
N MET A 108 -1.45 -4.25 1.79
CA MET A 108 -1.04 -2.88 2.07
C MET A 108 0.08 -2.49 1.12
N VAL A 109 -0.12 -1.41 0.39
CA VAL A 109 0.90 -0.73 -0.41
C VAL A 109 1.54 0.33 0.47
N ALA A 110 2.86 0.32 0.55
CA ALA A 110 3.65 1.34 1.22
C ALA A 110 4.66 1.93 0.25
N LEU A 111 4.50 3.21 -0.06
CA LEU A 111 5.44 3.96 -0.91
C LEU A 111 6.62 4.44 -0.07
N GLN A 112 7.80 4.42 -0.65
CA GLN A 112 9.04 4.84 -0.01
C GLN A 112 9.74 5.85 -0.90
N ALA A 113 10.21 6.93 -0.29
CA ALA A 113 11.03 7.92 -0.96
C ALA A 113 12.53 7.60 -0.84
N ASN A 114 13.28 7.94 -1.89
CA ASN A 114 14.71 7.69 -2.05
C ASN A 114 15.56 8.51 -1.08
N GLU A 115 15.58 8.13 0.20
CA GLU A 115 16.49 8.69 1.22
C GLU A 115 16.52 7.83 2.50
N GLY A 116 15.96 6.62 2.49
CA GLY A 116 15.79 5.81 3.70
C GLY A 116 14.79 6.43 4.70
N ARG A 117 13.95 7.35 4.22
CA ARG A 117 12.83 7.89 5.01
C ARG A 117 11.75 6.82 5.18
N THR A 118 11.04 6.93 6.29
CA THR A 118 9.80 6.19 6.60
C THR A 118 8.82 6.21 5.41
N ALA A 119 7.88 5.27 5.36
CA ALA A 119 6.88 5.19 4.30
C ALA A 119 6.27 6.57 4.02
N SER A 120 6.35 7.01 2.76
CA SER A 120 5.81 8.30 2.33
C SER A 120 4.30 8.28 2.27
N SER A 121 3.72 7.11 1.98
CA SER A 121 2.27 6.94 1.93
C SER A 121 1.88 5.47 2.08
N LEU A 122 0.68 5.21 2.61
CA LEU A 122 0.09 3.89 2.80
C LEU A 122 -1.30 3.80 2.15
N LEU A 123 -1.65 2.62 1.64
CA LEU A 123 -2.99 2.30 1.11
C LEU A 123 -3.31 0.84 1.36
N PHE A 124 -4.50 0.53 1.86
CA PHE A 124 -5.01 -0.84 1.91
C PHE A 124 -5.77 -1.18 0.63
N LEU A 125 -5.49 -2.36 0.08
CA LEU A 125 -6.25 -2.97 -1.01
C LEU A 125 -6.96 -4.20 -0.46
N VAL A 126 -8.28 -4.23 -0.61
CA VAL A 126 -9.14 -5.33 -0.15
C VAL A 126 -9.81 -5.96 -1.36
N PRO A 127 -9.34 -7.12 -1.83
CA PRO A 127 -10.02 -7.88 -2.87
C PRO A 127 -11.47 -8.22 -2.45
N ASP A 128 -12.45 -7.69 -3.16
CA ASP A 128 -13.87 -7.95 -2.94
C ASP A 128 -14.56 -8.33 -4.26
N ALA A 129 -15.12 -9.54 -4.35
CA ALA A 129 -15.78 -10.02 -5.57
C ALA A 129 -17.03 -9.20 -5.98
N ARG A 130 -17.47 -8.24 -5.15
CA ARG A 130 -18.60 -7.35 -5.42
C ARG A 130 -18.20 -6.03 -6.09
N THR A 131 -16.91 -5.75 -6.23
CA THR A 131 -16.40 -4.54 -6.88
C THR A 131 -15.81 -4.87 -8.25
N GLU A 132 -15.76 -3.86 -9.12
CA GLU A 132 -15.13 -3.93 -10.46
C GLU A 132 -13.92 -3.00 -10.57
N VAL A 133 -13.50 -2.37 -9.46
CA VAL A 133 -12.38 -1.42 -9.44
C VAL A 133 -11.04 -2.15 -9.62
N ASP A 134 -10.32 -1.81 -10.67
CA ASP A 134 -8.98 -2.34 -11.01
C ASP A 134 -7.90 -1.24 -11.03
N ALA A 135 -8.26 -0.01 -10.69
CA ALA A 135 -7.33 1.10 -10.55
C ALA A 135 -7.72 1.96 -9.35
N VAL A 136 -6.73 2.39 -8.57
CA VAL A 136 -6.92 3.16 -7.34
C VAL A 136 -5.95 4.33 -7.30
N SER A 137 -6.35 5.41 -6.64
CA SER A 137 -5.53 6.60 -6.47
C SER A 137 -5.15 6.78 -5.00
N MET A 138 -3.86 7.01 -4.73
CA MET A 138 -3.37 7.42 -3.42
C MET A 138 -3.42 8.95 -3.31
N LEU A 139 -4.12 9.43 -2.28
CA LEU A 139 -4.32 10.86 -2.02
C LEU A 139 -3.71 11.25 -0.67
N ASN A 140 -3.30 12.52 -0.52
CA ASN A 140 -2.77 13.01 0.75
C ASN A 140 -3.80 12.94 1.89
N GLU A 141 -5.07 13.20 1.58
CA GLU A 141 -6.20 13.12 2.52
C GLU A 141 -6.42 11.72 3.09
N THR A 142 -5.88 10.70 2.43
CA THR A 142 -6.10 9.31 2.79
C THR A 142 -4.82 8.60 3.24
N SER A 143 -3.75 9.36 3.49
CA SER A 143 -2.46 8.81 3.90
C SER A 143 -1.65 9.85 4.70
N HIS A 144 -1.97 10.02 5.98
CA HIS A 144 -1.29 10.95 6.88
C HIS A 144 -1.30 10.48 8.33
N ILE A 145 -0.44 11.06 9.16
CA ILE A 145 -0.49 10.96 10.62
C ILE A 145 -1.00 12.28 11.18
N ASP A 146 -2.12 12.25 11.89
CA ASP A 146 -2.61 13.36 12.70
C ASP A 146 -1.99 13.30 14.10
N ALA A 147 -1.59 14.46 14.65
CA ALA A 147 -0.88 14.57 15.93
C ALA A 147 -1.77 15.01 17.09
#